data_AF-A0A9X1ZVJ4-F1
#
_entry.id   AF-A0A9X1ZVJ4-F1
#
_cell.length_a   1.000
_cell.length_b   1.000
_cell.length_c   1.000
_cell.angle_alpha   90.00
_cell.angle_beta   90.00
_cell.angle_gamma   90.00
#
_symmetry.space_group_name_H-M   'P 1'
#
loop_
_entity.id
_entity.type
_entity.pdbx_description
1 polymer ?
#
loop_
_entity_poly.entity_id
_entity_poly.type
_entity_poly.pdbx_seq_one_letter_code
_entity_poly.pdbx_strand_id
1 'polypeptide(L)'
;MKKAVLLSGGVDSICLTYGIKPEIAYTVDYGQTVAEREIYVSNYICKKLKIEHKVIRVDCKHLGSGSLANSISENISPSNEWWPFRNQLLITLAAMQSVKDNIKEIYLASVRSDDFHRDGTKKFYELINSLLFYQEGGIKVICPTLEYYSHELAEHYEVPKELITMAHSCHISNFACGKCSGCIKQLKVRYELDIE
;
A
#
# COMPACT_ATOMS: atom_id res chain seq x y z
N MET A 1 -18.87 10.27 5.96
CA MET A 1 -18.37 9.05 6.65
C MET A 1 -16.85 9.17 6.72
N LYS A 2 -16.23 8.86 7.87
CA LYS A 2 -14.78 8.97 8.00
C LYS A 2 -14.09 7.86 7.20
N LYS A 3 -13.08 8.24 6.45
CA LYS A 3 -12.28 7.41 5.56
C LYS A 3 -10.88 7.25 6.13
N ALA A 4 -10.34 6.05 5.98
CA ALA A 4 -8.92 5.82 6.14
C ALA A 4 -8.32 5.29 4.85
N VAL A 5 -7.00 5.43 4.71
CA VAL A 5 -6.22 4.79 3.64
C VAL A 5 -5.11 3.96 4.25
N LEU A 6 -4.81 2.80 3.65
CA LEU A 6 -3.55 2.10 3.89
C LEU A 6 -2.46 2.76 3.05
N LEU A 7 -1.54 3.46 3.73
CA LEU A 7 -0.44 4.20 3.13
C LEU A 7 0.87 3.44 3.38
N SER A 8 1.45 2.88 2.32
CA SER A 8 2.75 2.21 2.36
C SER A 8 3.91 3.14 2.02
N GLY A 9 3.64 4.32 1.46
CA GLY A 9 4.69 5.22 0.96
C GLY A 9 5.19 4.85 -0.45
N GLY A 10 4.62 3.84 -1.10
CA GLY A 10 4.78 3.60 -2.53
C GLY A 10 3.90 4.54 -3.37
N VAL A 11 4.24 4.71 -4.64
CA VAL A 11 3.56 5.64 -5.58
C VAL A 11 2.04 5.47 -5.56
N ASP A 12 1.55 4.24 -5.72
CA ASP A 12 0.11 3.98 -5.87
C ASP A 12 -0.68 4.45 -4.63
N SER A 13 -0.17 4.14 -3.44
CA SER A 13 -0.77 4.57 -2.17
C SER A 13 -0.68 6.09 -1.95
N ILE A 14 0.39 6.73 -2.42
CA ILE A 14 0.56 8.19 -2.36
C ILE A 14 -0.46 8.87 -3.28
N CYS A 15 -0.59 8.41 -4.52
CA CYS A 15 -1.55 8.96 -5.48
C CYS A 15 -2.98 8.85 -4.96
N LEU A 16 -3.36 7.67 -4.47
CA LEU A 16 -4.69 7.47 -3.88
C LEU A 16 -4.92 8.39 -2.67
N THR A 17 -3.94 8.49 -1.77
CA THR A 17 -4.03 9.35 -0.58
C THR A 17 -4.20 10.83 -0.96
N TYR A 18 -3.46 11.29 -1.98
CA TYR A 18 -3.57 12.64 -2.52
C TYR A 18 -4.95 12.91 -3.12
N GLY A 19 -5.47 11.95 -3.89
CA GLY A 19 -6.75 12.06 -4.58
C GLY A 19 -7.95 12.09 -3.63
N ILE A 20 -7.98 11.21 -2.63
CA ILE A 20 -9.16 11.04 -1.76
C ILE A 20 -9.11 11.87 -0.47
N LYS A 21 -7.91 12.34 -0.06
CA LYS A 21 -7.66 13.14 1.15
C LYS A 21 -8.41 12.61 2.39
N PRO A 22 -8.08 11.39 2.84
CA PRO A 22 -8.76 10.75 3.97
C PRO A 22 -8.45 11.47 5.28
N GLU A 23 -9.26 11.25 6.31
CA GLU A 23 -9.00 11.78 7.64
C GLU A 23 -7.79 11.12 8.31
N ILE A 24 -7.61 9.80 8.10
CA ILE A 24 -6.52 9.01 8.69
C ILE A 24 -5.79 8.21 7.61
N ALA A 25 -4.46 8.15 7.71
CA ALA A 25 -3.64 7.20 6.99
C ALA A 25 -3.02 6.19 7.97
N TYR A 26 -3.20 4.91 7.67
CA TYR A 26 -2.58 3.81 8.40
C TYR A 26 -1.36 3.30 7.63
N THR A 27 -0.20 3.28 8.28
CA THR A 27 0.95 2.49 7.83
C THR A 27 1.10 1.30 8.74
N VAL A 28 1.22 0.10 8.17
CA VAL A 28 1.37 -1.13 8.94
C VAL A 28 2.81 -1.60 8.84
N ASP A 29 3.47 -1.66 9.99
CA ASP A 29 4.74 -2.33 10.19
C ASP A 29 4.44 -3.74 10.67
N TYR A 30 4.49 -4.68 9.73
CA TYR A 30 4.26 -6.09 9.98
C TYR A 30 5.57 -6.89 10.10
N GLY A 31 6.71 -6.22 10.29
CA GLY A 31 8.05 -6.82 10.34
C GLY A 31 8.75 -6.94 8.98
N GLN A 32 8.24 -6.27 7.94
CA GLN A 32 8.86 -6.22 6.62
C GLN A 32 10.18 -5.44 6.63
N THR A 33 11.11 -5.87 5.77
CA THR A 33 12.47 -5.32 5.68
C THR A 33 12.50 -3.80 5.42
N VAL A 34 11.49 -3.27 4.74
CA VAL A 34 11.40 -1.88 4.30
C VAL A 34 10.53 -0.97 5.19
N ALA A 35 10.08 -1.50 6.34
CA ALA A 35 9.11 -0.82 7.20
C ALA A 35 9.56 0.58 7.64
N GLU A 36 10.82 0.74 8.01
CA GLU A 36 11.37 2.03 8.46
C GLU A 36 11.20 3.11 7.38
N ARG A 37 11.54 2.79 6.13
CA ARG A 37 11.43 3.75 5.04
C ARG A 37 9.99 3.97 4.60
N GLU A 38 9.16 2.94 4.58
CA GLU A 38 7.73 3.05 4.33
C GLU A 38 7.06 4.00 5.34
N ILE A 39 7.37 3.87 6.64
CA ILE A 39 6.88 4.77 7.70
C ILE A 39 7.39 6.19 7.49
N TYR A 40 8.69 6.36 7.20
CA TYR A 40 9.30 7.66 6.99
C TYR A 40 8.62 8.43 5.85
N VAL A 41 8.45 7.79 4.69
CA VAL A 41 7.76 8.39 3.53
C VAL A 41 6.30 8.67 3.86
N SER A 42 5.59 7.72 4.46
CA SER A 42 4.17 7.89 4.81
C SER A 42 3.96 9.09 5.75
N ASN A 43 4.81 9.25 6.76
CA ASN A 43 4.77 10.40 7.66
C ASN A 43 5.05 11.72 6.93
N TYR A 44 5.99 11.75 6.00
CA TYR A 44 6.25 12.94 5.18
C TYR A 44 5.02 13.34 4.35
N ILE A 45 4.40 12.37 3.68
CA ILE A 45 3.22 12.58 2.85
C ILE A 45 2.05 13.09 3.70
N CYS A 46 1.77 12.44 4.83
CA CYS A 46 0.73 12.87 5.76
C CYS A 46 0.96 14.29 6.28
N LYS A 47 2.20 14.67 6.62
CA LYS A 47 2.54 16.04 7.04
C LYS A 47 2.27 17.06 5.95
N LYS A 48 2.66 16.77 4.70
CA LYS A 48 2.44 17.65 3.55
C LYS A 48 0.95 17.84 3.26
N LEU A 49 0.16 16.76 3.41
CA LEU A 49 -1.28 16.76 3.12
C LEU A 49 -2.17 17.10 4.33
N LYS A 50 -1.59 17.30 5.52
CA LYS A 50 -2.30 17.53 6.79
C LYS A 50 -3.28 16.41 7.14
N ILE A 51 -2.85 15.16 6.93
CA ILE A 51 -3.60 13.94 7.25
C ILE A 51 -3.08 13.37 8.57
N GLU A 52 -3.96 12.84 9.42
CA GLU A 52 -3.54 12.13 10.64
C GLU A 52 -2.84 10.82 10.28
N HIS A 53 -1.60 10.64 10.72
CA HIS A 53 -0.83 9.42 10.46
C HIS A 53 -0.80 8.51 11.69
N LYS A 54 -1.18 7.25 11.51
CA LYS A 54 -1.08 6.22 12.56
C LYS A 54 -0.28 5.03 12.06
N VAL A 55 0.69 4.60 12.88
CA VAL A 55 1.49 3.41 12.60
C VAL A 55 0.99 2.25 13.45
N ILE A 56 0.56 1.17 12.79
CA ILE A 56 0.15 -0.09 13.42
C ILE A 56 1.36 -1.02 13.39
N ARG A 57 1.83 -1.49 14.55
CA ARG A 57 3.01 -2.37 14.66
C ARG A 57 2.61 -3.74 15.14
N VAL A 58 2.90 -4.78 14.35
CA VAL A 58 2.68 -6.19 14.68
C VAL A 58 3.77 -7.03 14.03
N ASP A 59 4.73 -7.55 14.78
CA ASP A 59 5.80 -8.34 14.17
C ASP A 59 5.28 -9.70 13.66
N CYS A 60 5.20 -9.84 12.34
CA CYS A 60 4.84 -11.08 11.64
C CYS A 60 6.00 -11.64 10.82
N LYS A 61 7.24 -11.16 11.01
CA LYS A 61 8.38 -11.50 10.15
C LYS A 61 8.60 -13.00 9.97
N HIS A 62 8.38 -13.78 11.02
CA HIS A 62 8.53 -15.23 11.01
C HIS A 62 7.50 -15.98 10.14
N LEU A 63 6.42 -15.32 9.70
CA LEU A 63 5.41 -15.86 8.79
C LEU A 63 5.67 -15.48 7.32
N GLY A 64 6.64 -14.59 7.07
CA GLY A 64 6.92 -14.06 5.75
C GLY A 64 7.75 -15.00 4.89
N SER A 65 7.57 -14.86 3.58
CA SER A 65 8.38 -15.53 2.55
C SER A 65 9.08 -14.48 1.68
N GLY A 66 10.18 -14.87 1.05
CA GLY A 66 10.88 -14.05 0.08
C GLY A 66 11.56 -12.80 0.65
N SER A 67 11.92 -11.90 -0.26
CA SER A 67 12.82 -10.77 0.01
C SER A 67 12.24 -9.73 0.96
N LEU A 68 10.92 -9.54 1.05
CA LEU A 68 10.30 -8.67 2.05
C LEU A 68 10.54 -9.17 3.49
N ALA A 69 10.61 -10.50 3.68
CA ALA A 69 10.89 -11.12 4.97
C ALA A 69 12.39 -11.37 5.21
N ASN A 70 13.24 -11.06 4.23
CA ASN A 70 14.64 -11.49 4.18
C ASN A 70 14.79 -13.02 4.30
N SER A 71 13.92 -13.75 3.60
CA SER A 71 13.89 -15.21 3.57
C SER A 71 13.87 -15.74 2.12
N ILE A 72 13.98 -17.05 1.97
CA ILE A 72 13.89 -17.72 0.66
C ILE A 72 12.41 -17.76 0.25
N SER A 73 12.14 -17.49 -1.03
CA SER A 73 10.79 -17.60 -1.59
C SER A 73 10.35 -19.05 -1.69
N GLU A 74 9.11 -19.33 -1.29
CA GLU A 74 8.49 -20.63 -1.47
C GLU A 74 8.20 -20.93 -2.96
N ASN A 75 8.12 -22.21 -3.33
CA ASN A 75 7.87 -22.61 -4.74
C ASN A 75 6.53 -22.13 -5.30
N ILE A 76 5.53 -21.92 -4.44
CA ILE A 76 4.21 -21.40 -4.84
C ILE A 76 4.23 -19.88 -5.06
N SER A 77 5.34 -19.22 -4.75
CA SER A 77 5.46 -17.77 -4.78
C SER A 77 5.34 -17.23 -6.22
N PRO A 78 4.43 -16.27 -6.49
CA PRO A 78 4.35 -15.60 -7.79
C PRO A 78 5.50 -14.61 -8.03
N SER A 79 6.25 -14.19 -7.00
CA SER A 79 7.37 -13.24 -7.12
C SER A 79 8.40 -13.40 -5.99
N ASN A 80 9.57 -12.78 -6.11
CA ASN A 80 10.62 -12.93 -5.10
C ASN A 80 10.33 -12.17 -3.81
N GLU A 81 9.53 -11.12 -3.88
CA GLU A 81 9.10 -10.26 -2.76
C GLU A 81 7.83 -10.75 -2.07
N TRP A 82 7.18 -11.79 -2.60
CA TRP A 82 5.86 -12.20 -2.17
C TRP A 82 5.80 -12.57 -0.69
N TRP A 83 4.83 -11.99 0.00
CA TRP A 83 4.49 -12.34 1.37
C TRP A 83 3.11 -13.02 1.39
N PRO A 84 2.97 -14.23 1.97
CA PRO A 84 1.70 -14.96 1.97
C PRO A 84 0.57 -14.16 2.65
N PHE A 85 -0.58 -14.03 1.99
CA PHE A 85 -1.76 -13.32 2.50
C PHE A 85 -1.52 -11.86 2.91
N ARG A 86 -0.54 -11.18 2.29
CA ARG A 86 -0.13 -9.82 2.67
C ARG A 86 -1.29 -8.83 2.71
N ASN A 87 -2.01 -8.60 1.62
CA ASN A 87 -3.04 -7.57 1.62
C ASN A 87 -4.18 -7.93 2.58
N GLN A 88 -4.50 -9.22 2.73
CA GLN A 88 -5.47 -9.66 3.72
C GLN A 88 -5.02 -9.34 5.16
N LEU A 89 -3.75 -9.59 5.50
CA LEU A 89 -3.17 -9.23 6.80
C LEU A 89 -3.27 -7.72 7.05
N LEU A 90 -2.81 -6.90 6.09
CA LEU A 90 -2.83 -5.44 6.19
C LEU A 90 -4.25 -4.91 6.40
N ILE A 91 -5.20 -5.38 5.61
CA ILE A 91 -6.62 -5.02 5.70
C ILE A 91 -7.18 -5.38 7.07
N THR A 92 -6.89 -6.59 7.56
CA THR A 92 -7.39 -7.07 8.85
C THR A 92 -6.88 -6.20 10.00
N LEU A 93 -5.58 -5.90 10.02
CA LEU A 93 -4.98 -5.04 11.05
C LEU A 93 -5.54 -3.61 10.99
N ALA A 94 -5.71 -3.04 9.80
CA ALA A 94 -6.31 -1.73 9.62
C ALA A 94 -7.79 -1.70 10.04
N ALA A 95 -8.55 -2.77 9.79
CA ALA A 95 -9.94 -2.89 10.21
C ALA A 95 -10.07 -2.91 11.74
N MET A 96 -9.21 -3.65 12.44
CA MET A 96 -9.15 -3.65 13.91
C MET A 96 -8.95 -2.25 14.50
N GLN A 97 -8.04 -1.46 13.90
CA GLN A 97 -7.80 -0.09 14.32
C GLN A 97 -8.97 0.85 13.95
N SER A 98 -9.56 0.63 12.78
CA SER A 98 -10.68 1.42 12.26
C SER A 98 -11.92 1.40 13.15
N VAL A 99 -12.18 0.30 13.86
CA VAL A 99 -13.26 0.22 14.87
C VAL A 99 -13.06 1.27 15.96
N LYS A 100 -11.85 1.38 16.51
CA LYS A 100 -11.51 2.36 17.57
C LYS A 100 -11.60 3.79 17.07
N ASP A 101 -11.24 4.00 15.80
CA ASP A 101 -11.17 5.32 15.18
C ASP A 101 -12.50 5.76 14.54
N ASN A 102 -13.56 4.94 14.62
CA ASN A 102 -14.87 5.16 14.02
C ASN A 102 -14.80 5.38 12.51
N ILE A 103 -13.90 4.66 11.83
CA ILE A 103 -13.75 4.64 10.38
C ILE A 103 -14.71 3.62 9.79
N LYS A 104 -15.34 3.95 8.65
CA LYS A 104 -16.27 3.06 7.94
C LYS A 104 -15.76 2.61 6.57
N GLU A 105 -14.77 3.28 6.02
CA GLU A 105 -14.22 2.99 4.70
C GLU A 105 -12.69 2.98 4.79
N ILE A 106 -12.10 1.85 4.40
CA ILE A 106 -10.65 1.69 4.30
C ILE A 106 -10.32 1.61 2.81
N TYR A 107 -9.51 2.55 2.35
CA TYR A 107 -9.06 2.63 0.98
C TYR A 107 -7.69 1.97 0.83
N LEU A 108 -7.53 1.20 -0.24
CA LEU A 108 -6.26 0.60 -0.65
C LEU A 108 -5.97 0.94 -2.10
N ALA A 109 -4.69 0.99 -2.42
CA ALA A 109 -4.23 1.12 -3.80
C ALA A 109 -3.66 -0.23 -4.27
N SER A 110 -4.27 -0.78 -5.32
CA SER A 110 -3.69 -1.78 -6.21
C SER A 110 -3.98 -1.34 -7.63
N VAL A 111 -3.02 -1.52 -8.52
CA VAL A 111 -3.09 -1.06 -9.91
C VAL A 111 -3.21 -2.23 -10.87
N ARG A 112 -3.52 -1.94 -12.13
CA ARG A 112 -3.71 -2.93 -13.19
C ARG A 112 -2.54 -3.91 -13.33
N SER A 113 -1.31 -3.46 -13.06
CA SER A 113 -0.11 -4.31 -13.11
C SER A 113 0.08 -5.25 -11.93
N ASP A 114 -0.79 -5.21 -10.91
CA ASP A 114 -0.66 -6.03 -9.70
C ASP A 114 -1.50 -7.33 -9.80
N ASP A 115 -2.16 -7.59 -10.93
CA ASP A 115 -3.08 -8.71 -11.16
C ASP A 115 -2.41 -10.10 -11.11
N PHE A 116 -1.09 -10.15 -11.26
CA PHE A 116 -0.28 -11.36 -11.06
C PHE A 116 -0.31 -11.85 -9.59
N HIS A 117 -0.65 -10.98 -8.64
CA HIS A 117 -0.97 -11.34 -7.27
C HIS A 117 -2.49 -11.47 -7.10
N ARG A 118 -2.96 -12.62 -6.58
CA ARG A 118 -4.40 -12.83 -6.35
C ARG A 118 -5.02 -11.77 -5.45
N ASP A 119 -4.28 -11.31 -4.45
CA ASP A 119 -4.70 -10.27 -3.51
C ASP A 119 -4.54 -8.83 -4.04
N GLY A 120 -4.14 -8.69 -5.32
CA GLY A 120 -4.23 -7.45 -6.11
C GLY A 120 -5.43 -7.41 -7.08
N THR A 121 -6.27 -8.44 -7.11
CA THR A 121 -7.37 -8.55 -8.08
C THR A 121 -8.69 -7.94 -7.58
N LYS A 122 -9.55 -7.54 -8.53
CA LYS A 122 -10.94 -7.13 -8.22
C LYS A 122 -11.71 -8.17 -7.41
N LYS A 123 -11.56 -9.46 -7.75
CA LYS A 123 -12.26 -10.54 -7.06
C LYS A 123 -11.86 -10.65 -5.59
N PHE A 124 -10.57 -10.46 -5.28
CA PHE A 124 -10.11 -10.42 -3.89
C PHE A 124 -10.76 -9.26 -3.13
N TYR A 125 -10.77 -8.05 -3.70
CA TYR A 125 -11.37 -6.88 -3.07
C TYR A 125 -12.88 -7.04 -2.84
N GLU A 126 -13.61 -7.66 -3.76
CA GLU A 126 -15.03 -8.01 -3.56
C GLU A 126 -15.24 -8.96 -2.37
N LEU A 127 -14.42 -10.03 -2.29
CA LEU A 127 -14.52 -11.04 -1.23
C LEU A 127 -14.18 -10.46 0.15
N ILE A 128 -13.05 -9.75 0.26
CA ILE A 128 -12.60 -9.19 1.54
C ILE A 128 -13.53 -8.07 2.03
N ASN A 129 -14.05 -7.26 1.12
CA ASN A 129 -15.06 -6.25 1.47
C ASN A 129 -16.35 -6.90 1.99
N SER A 130 -16.82 -7.98 1.35
CA SER A 130 -18.02 -8.69 1.82
C SER A 130 -17.80 -9.30 3.20
N LEU A 131 -16.63 -9.90 3.44
CA LEU A 131 -16.27 -10.49 4.73
C LEU A 131 -16.18 -9.43 5.83
N LEU A 132 -15.50 -8.31 5.58
CA LEU A 132 -15.38 -7.24 6.58
C LEU A 132 -16.69 -6.51 6.83
N PHE A 133 -17.53 -6.31 5.81
CA PHE A 133 -18.83 -5.67 5.99
C PHE A 133 -19.79 -6.52 6.83
N TYR A 134 -19.66 -7.85 6.77
CA TYR A 134 -20.41 -8.79 7.61
C TYR A 134 -20.02 -8.71 9.09
N GLN A 135 -18.79 -8.31 9.40
CA GLN A 135 -18.32 -8.18 10.78
C GLN A 135 -18.82 -6.91 11.48
N GLU A 136 -18.61 -6.84 12.80
CA GLU A 136 -18.95 -5.70 13.62
C GLU A 136 -18.31 -4.41 13.10
N GLY A 137 -19.08 -3.33 13.09
CA GLY A 137 -18.62 -2.03 12.63
C GLY A 137 -18.96 -1.74 11.16
N GLY A 138 -19.37 -2.72 10.35
CA GLY A 138 -19.84 -2.48 8.98
C GLY A 138 -18.81 -1.73 8.12
N ILE A 139 -17.54 -2.11 8.28
CA ILE A 139 -16.40 -1.48 7.61
C ILE A 139 -16.33 -1.99 6.17
N LYS A 140 -16.14 -1.07 5.22
CA LYS A 140 -15.95 -1.38 3.81
C LYS A 140 -14.49 -1.24 3.40
N VAL A 141 -14.06 -2.09 2.48
CA VAL A 141 -12.76 -2.00 1.81
C VAL A 141 -12.98 -1.59 0.36
N ILE A 142 -12.25 -0.56 -0.07
CA ILE A 142 -12.43 0.06 -1.38
C ILE A 142 -11.06 0.18 -2.07
N CYS A 143 -10.97 -0.34 -3.29
CA CYS A 143 -9.80 -0.17 -4.15
C CYS A 143 -10.24 0.42 -5.49
N PRO A 144 -10.24 1.77 -5.62
CA PRO A 144 -10.74 2.44 -6.83
C PRO A 144 -9.69 2.48 -7.96
N THR A 145 -8.50 1.92 -7.75
CA THR A 145 -7.33 2.14 -8.60
C THR A 145 -7.01 0.97 -9.55
N LEU A 146 -7.80 -0.12 -9.51
CA LEU A 146 -7.50 -1.38 -10.21
C LEU A 146 -7.38 -1.26 -11.73
N GLU A 147 -8.06 -0.30 -12.34
CA GLU A 147 -8.06 -0.12 -13.80
C GLU A 147 -6.91 0.77 -14.30
N TYR A 148 -6.20 1.45 -13.39
CA TYR A 148 -5.13 2.38 -13.74
C TYR A 148 -3.76 1.70 -13.70
N TYR A 149 -2.84 2.14 -14.56
CA TYR A 149 -1.40 2.04 -14.29
C TYR A 149 -0.97 3.13 -13.32
N SER A 150 0.18 2.95 -12.67
CA SER A 150 0.70 3.90 -11.68
C SER A 150 0.89 5.33 -12.22
N HIS A 151 1.33 5.50 -13.47
CA HIS A 151 1.47 6.84 -14.10
C HIS A 151 0.08 7.46 -14.37
N GLU A 152 -0.84 6.71 -14.98
CA GLU A 152 -2.21 7.17 -15.22
C GLU A 152 -2.90 7.57 -13.92
N LEU A 153 -2.64 6.86 -12.83
CA LEU A 153 -3.18 7.19 -11.50
C LEU A 153 -2.61 8.50 -10.96
N ALA A 154 -1.32 8.75 -11.17
CA ALA A 154 -0.67 10.01 -10.78
C ALA A 154 -1.20 11.19 -11.60
N GLU A 155 -1.41 11.00 -12.90
CA GLU A 155 -2.01 12.00 -13.79
C GLU A 155 -3.49 12.25 -13.46
N HIS A 156 -4.27 11.19 -13.25
CA HIS A 156 -5.70 11.27 -12.93
C HIS A 156 -5.98 12.11 -11.68
N TYR A 157 -5.15 11.96 -10.65
CA TYR A 157 -5.26 12.76 -9.43
C TYR A 157 -4.43 14.04 -9.44
N GLU A 158 -3.75 14.37 -10.54
CA GLU A 158 -2.87 15.54 -10.67
C GLU A 158 -1.86 15.64 -9.51
N VAL A 159 -1.20 14.52 -9.21
CA VAL A 159 -0.29 14.42 -8.06
C VAL A 159 0.99 15.19 -8.35
N PRO A 160 1.41 16.12 -7.46
CA PRO A 160 2.64 16.86 -7.66
C PRO A 160 3.85 15.92 -7.76
N LYS A 161 4.71 16.17 -8.76
CA LYS A 161 5.95 15.39 -9.00
C LYS A 161 6.81 15.26 -7.73
N GLU A 162 6.86 16.29 -6.88
CA GLU A 162 7.55 16.24 -5.58
C GLU A 162 7.10 15.05 -4.71
N LEU A 163 5.79 14.78 -4.63
CA LEU A 163 5.27 13.67 -3.82
C LEU A 163 5.63 12.32 -4.44
N ILE A 164 5.62 12.21 -5.77
CA ILE A 164 6.02 11.01 -6.50
C ILE A 164 7.52 10.73 -6.30
N THR A 165 8.37 11.77 -6.32
CA THR A 165 9.82 11.61 -6.11
C THR A 165 10.19 11.12 -4.72
N MET A 166 9.33 11.39 -3.73
CA MET A 166 9.52 10.94 -2.35
C MET A 166 9.17 9.46 -2.15
N ALA A 167 8.39 8.87 -3.06
CA ALA A 167 7.91 7.50 -2.94
C ALA A 167 9.04 6.49 -2.73
N HIS A 168 8.78 5.50 -1.88
CA HIS A 168 9.65 4.36 -1.68
C HIS A 168 8.99 3.09 -2.18
N SER A 169 9.60 2.50 -3.22
CA SER A 169 9.10 1.29 -3.86
C SER A 169 10.12 0.14 -3.79
N CYS A 170 11.23 0.29 -3.05
CA CYS A 170 12.18 -0.82 -2.90
C CYS A 170 11.54 -1.94 -2.07
N HIS A 171 11.81 -3.20 -2.40
CA HIS A 171 11.30 -4.36 -1.66
C HIS A 171 12.36 -5.01 -0.74
N ILE A 172 13.62 -4.58 -0.83
CA ILE A 172 14.75 -5.28 -0.21
C ILE A 172 15.62 -4.42 0.71
N SER A 173 15.39 -3.11 0.74
CA SER A 173 16.21 -2.16 1.50
C SER A 173 15.45 -0.86 1.74
N ASN A 174 15.73 -0.21 2.86
CA ASN A 174 15.29 1.16 3.16
C ASN A 174 15.91 2.23 2.23
N PHE A 175 16.84 1.84 1.35
CA PHE A 175 17.36 2.65 0.25
C PHE A 175 16.93 2.07 -1.09
N ALA A 176 16.81 2.93 -2.12
CA ALA A 176 16.50 2.48 -3.47
C ALA A 176 17.66 1.66 -4.03
N CYS A 177 17.49 0.33 -4.13
CA CYS A 177 18.55 -0.57 -4.59
C CYS A 177 18.80 -0.51 -6.10
N GLY A 178 17.90 0.11 -6.87
CA GLY A 178 18.00 0.26 -8.33
C GLY A 178 17.72 -1.00 -9.15
N LYS A 179 17.51 -2.16 -8.52
CA LYS A 179 17.43 -3.46 -9.23
C LYS A 179 16.23 -4.36 -8.91
N CYS A 180 15.53 -4.16 -7.78
CA CYS A 180 14.36 -4.97 -7.46
C CYS A 180 13.14 -4.55 -8.29
N SER A 181 12.14 -5.43 -8.40
CA SER A 181 10.90 -5.20 -9.16
C SER A 181 10.27 -3.84 -8.86
N GLY A 182 10.14 -3.48 -7.58
CA GLY A 182 9.57 -2.19 -7.19
C GLY A 182 10.45 -0.97 -7.53
N CYS A 183 11.79 -1.07 -7.52
CA CYS A 183 12.67 0.00 -8.02
C CYS A 183 12.52 0.16 -9.54
N ILE A 184 12.43 -0.93 -10.30
CA ILE A 184 12.22 -0.89 -11.75
C ILE A 184 10.85 -0.28 -12.08
N LYS A 185 9.79 -0.67 -11.37
CA LYS A 185 8.45 -0.06 -11.47
C LYS A 185 8.53 1.45 -11.21
N GLN A 186 9.23 1.88 -10.15
CA GLN A 186 9.42 3.30 -9.84
C GLN A 186 10.10 4.08 -10.96
N LEU A 187 11.19 3.54 -11.51
CA LEU A 187 11.93 4.19 -12.60
C LEU A 187 11.05 4.33 -13.86
N LYS A 188 10.28 3.28 -14.18
CA LYS A 188 9.33 3.32 -15.29
C LYS A 188 8.28 4.42 -15.09
N VAL A 189 7.68 4.52 -13.90
CA VAL A 189 6.71 5.58 -13.60
C VAL A 189 7.31 6.97 -13.71
N ARG A 190 8.54 7.17 -13.20
CA ARG A 190 9.23 8.46 -13.33
C ARG A 190 9.46 8.84 -14.77
N TYR A 191 9.88 7.89 -15.60
CA TYR A 191 10.05 8.08 -17.03
C TYR A 191 8.72 8.43 -17.71
N GLU A 192 7.64 7.71 -17.41
CA GLU A 192 6.30 7.96 -17.96
C GLU A 192 5.72 9.32 -17.55
N LEU A 193 6.18 9.91 -16.44
CA LEU A 193 5.73 11.19 -15.92
C LEU A 193 6.69 12.36 -16.20
N ASP A 194 7.74 12.15 -17.03
CA ASP A 194 8.79 13.13 -17.29
C ASP A 194 9.40 13.71 -16.00
N ILE A 195 9.75 12.83 -15.05
CA ILE A 195 10.42 13.18 -13.80
C ILE A 195 11.90 12.84 -13.93
N GLU A 196 12.75 13.87 -13.97
CA GLU A 196 14.22 13.76 -13.94
C GLU A 196 14.74 12.99 -12.73
#